data_AF-A0A534UWZ4-F1
#
_entry.id   AF-A0A534UWZ4-F1
#
_cell.length_a   1.000
_cell.length_b   1.000
_cell.length_c   1.000
_cell.angle_alpha   90.00
_cell.angle_beta   90.00
_cell.angle_gamma   90.00
#
_symmetry.space_group_name_H-M   'P 1'
#
loop_
_entity.id
_entity.type
_entity.pdbx_description
1 polymer ?
#
loop_
_entity_poly.entity_id
_entity_poly.type
_entity_poly.pdbx_seq_one_letter_code
_entity_poly.pdbx_strand_id
1 'polypeptide(L)'
;MLALALFVPTALRAATQSLQISIPAGALTGRSDGPPITVTVVDSNGVIDTTVSDKVGIEIGANPTGASLQGTVVLNANQGVAVFRDVTLDRGGDGFTLVAWSPRLADVTSAPFAFMPAPRPQEALGYGCA
;
A
#
# COMPACT_ATOMS: atom_id res chain seq x y z
N MET A 1 3.82 25.99 3.34
CA MET A 1 2.36 26.18 3.32
C MET A 1 1.77 24.88 2.78
N LEU A 2 0.89 24.27 3.56
CA LEU A 2 0.35 22.91 3.44
C LEU A 2 -0.17 22.60 2.02
N ALA A 3 0.38 21.59 1.35
CA ALA A 3 -0.16 21.12 0.07
C ALA A 3 -1.42 20.30 0.35
N LEU A 4 -2.57 20.97 0.26
CA LEU A 4 -3.88 20.35 0.22
C LEU A 4 -4.00 19.61 -1.13
N ALA A 5 -3.56 18.35 -1.16
CA ALA A 5 -3.78 17.49 -2.31
C ALA A 5 -5.27 17.14 -2.34
N LEU A 6 -6.01 17.84 -3.21
CA LEU A 6 -7.33 17.42 -3.68
C LEU A 6 -7.22 15.99 -4.19
N PHE A 7 -7.66 15.05 -3.36
CA PHE A 7 -7.78 13.65 -3.69
C PHE A 7 -8.97 13.51 -4.64
N VAL A 8 -8.72 13.59 -5.95
CA VAL A 8 -9.73 13.39 -6.99
C VAL A 8 -9.58 11.97 -7.52
N PRO A 9 -10.32 10.97 -7.02
CA PRO A 9 -10.44 9.72 -7.74
C PRO A 9 -11.41 9.94 -8.91
N THR A 10 -10.84 10.16 -10.10
CA THR A 10 -11.59 10.04 -11.35
C THR A 10 -11.87 8.55 -11.59
N ALA A 11 -13.00 8.06 -11.11
CA ALA A 11 -13.60 6.81 -11.56
C ALA A 11 -15.13 6.96 -11.59
N LEU A 12 -15.63 7.57 -12.67
CA LEU A 12 -17.04 7.70 -12.95
C LEU A 12 -17.58 6.37 -13.52
N ARG A 13 -17.83 5.38 -12.66
CA ARG A 13 -18.82 4.30 -12.91
C ARG A 13 -19.48 3.93 -11.59
N ALA A 14 -20.80 4.03 -11.57
CA ALA A 14 -21.70 3.80 -10.44
C ALA A 14 -21.20 2.71 -9.47
N ALA A 15 -20.73 3.12 -8.30
CA ALA A 15 -20.51 2.21 -7.19
C ALA A 15 -20.96 2.92 -5.91
N THR A 16 -21.95 2.34 -5.24
CA THR A 16 -22.30 2.69 -3.84
C THR A 16 -21.13 2.40 -2.88
N GLN A 17 -20.00 1.91 -3.38
CA GLN A 17 -18.84 1.46 -2.62
C GLN A 17 -17.55 1.95 -3.29
N SER A 18 -16.54 2.26 -2.49
CA SER A 18 -15.22 2.73 -2.89
C SER A 18 -14.14 2.02 -2.10
N LEU A 19 -12.97 1.85 -2.70
CA LEU A 19 -11.80 1.32 -2.01
C LEU A 19 -11.04 2.47 -1.34
N GLN A 20 -10.57 2.24 -0.11
CA GLN A 20 -9.71 3.16 0.61
C GLN A 20 -8.46 2.42 1.07
N ILE A 21 -7.28 2.90 0.65
CA ILE A 21 -5.99 2.35 1.05
C ILE A 21 -5.35 3.25 2.12
N SER A 22 -4.91 2.64 3.22
CA SER A 22 -4.20 3.30 4.32
C SER A 22 -2.84 2.64 4.50
N ILE A 23 -1.79 3.43 4.28
CA ILE A 23 -0.40 3.00 4.39
C ILE A 23 0.21 3.75 5.57
N PRO A 24 0.39 3.10 6.73
CA PRO A 24 1.08 3.72 7.85
C PRO A 24 2.56 3.96 7.51
N ALA A 25 3.12 5.06 8.02
CA ALA A 25 4.55 5.33 7.87
C ALA A 25 5.37 4.17 8.47
N GLY A 26 6.28 3.60 7.67
CA GLY A 26 7.10 2.46 8.07
C GLY A 26 6.52 1.08 7.77
N ALA A 27 5.33 0.98 7.16
CA ALA A 27 4.71 -0.30 6.77
C ALA A 27 5.63 -1.16 5.88
N LEU A 28 6.41 -0.47 5.06
CA LEU A 28 7.43 -1.03 4.20
C LEU A 28 8.74 -0.58 4.85
N THR A 29 9.40 -1.41 5.65
CA THR A 29 10.75 -1.08 6.21
C THR A 29 11.82 -2.06 5.72
N GLY A 30 11.49 -2.88 4.71
CA GLY A 30 12.33 -4.00 4.28
C GLY A 30 12.36 -5.16 5.28
N ARG A 31 11.55 -5.08 6.35
CA ARG A 31 11.29 -6.14 7.33
C ARG A 31 9.79 -6.44 7.32
N SER A 32 9.43 -7.71 7.46
CA SER A 32 8.05 -8.18 7.60
C SER A 32 7.35 -7.73 8.90
N ASP A 33 8.06 -7.01 9.78
CA ASP A 33 7.55 -6.44 11.04
C ASP A 33 7.02 -4.99 10.90
N GLY A 34 6.88 -4.49 9.69
CA GLY A 34 6.26 -3.17 9.47
C GLY A 34 4.79 -3.13 9.91
N PRO A 35 4.24 -1.97 10.28
CA PRO A 35 2.80 -1.82 10.50
C PRO A 35 2.03 -2.25 9.23
N PRO A 36 0.91 -2.96 9.37
CA PRO A 36 0.21 -3.50 8.22
C PRO A 36 -0.38 -2.43 7.31
N ILE A 37 -0.33 -2.67 6.00
CA ILE A 37 -1.09 -1.90 5.02
C ILE A 37 -2.54 -2.38 5.09
N THR A 38 -3.48 -1.45 5.22
CA THR A 38 -4.90 -1.79 5.33
C THR A 38 -5.66 -1.21 4.15
N VAL A 39 -6.43 -2.06 3.47
CA VAL A 39 -7.36 -1.64 2.42
C VAL A 39 -8.77 -1.93 2.92
N THR A 40 -9.58 -0.89 3.04
CA THR A 40 -10.98 -0.98 3.47
C THR A 40 -11.90 -0.65 2.31
N VAL A 41 -12.96 -1.44 2.15
CA VAL A 41 -14.09 -1.11 1.30
C VAL A 41 -15.05 -0.25 2.09
N VAL A 42 -15.30 0.97 1.63
CA VAL A 42 -16.24 1.91 2.27
C VAL A 42 -17.40 2.19 1.34
N ASP A 43 -18.61 2.28 1.87
CA ASP A 43 -19.81 2.65 1.11
C ASP A 43 -19.81 4.16 0.74
N SER A 44 -20.87 4.60 0.07
CA SER A 44 -21.08 6.00 -0.32
C SER A 44 -21.25 6.94 0.87
N ASN A 45 -21.49 6.40 2.07
CA ASN A 45 -21.59 7.13 3.32
C ASN A 45 -20.24 7.19 4.06
N GLY A 46 -19.18 6.57 3.50
CA GLY A 46 -17.86 6.46 4.13
C GLY A 46 -17.79 5.43 5.25
N VAL A 47 -18.77 4.52 5.33
CA VAL A 47 -18.83 3.45 6.33
C VAL A 47 -18.25 2.17 5.74
N ILE A 48 -17.46 1.44 6.51
CA ILE A 48 -16.89 0.16 6.07
C ILE A 48 -18.01 -0.83 5.77
N ASP A 49 -18.04 -1.35 4.56
CA ASP A 49 -19.03 -2.35 4.16
C ASP A 49 -18.57 -3.74 4.62
N THR A 50 -19.07 -4.17 5.78
CA THR A 50 -18.71 -5.46 6.37
C THR A 50 -19.29 -6.67 5.64
N THR A 51 -20.13 -6.47 4.62
CA THR A 51 -20.67 -7.56 3.79
C THR A 51 -19.74 -7.96 2.66
N VAL A 52 -18.73 -7.14 2.38
CA VAL A 52 -17.79 -7.34 1.28
C VAL A 52 -16.66 -8.27 1.71
N SER A 53 -16.57 -9.43 1.07
CA SER A 53 -15.46 -10.39 1.26
C SER A 53 -14.70 -10.65 -0.05
N ASP A 54 -14.72 -9.66 -0.95
CA ASP A 54 -14.15 -9.77 -2.28
C ASP A 54 -12.61 -9.80 -2.26
N LYS A 55 -12.04 -10.26 -3.37
CA LYS A 55 -10.59 -10.28 -3.58
C LYS A 55 -10.08 -8.86 -3.75
N VAL A 56 -9.15 -8.43 -2.90
CA VAL A 56 -8.48 -7.14 -2.98
C VAL A 56 -7.01 -7.38 -3.32
N GLY A 57 -6.54 -6.73 -4.38
CA GLY A 57 -5.15 -6.72 -4.80
C GLY A 57 -4.51 -5.37 -4.56
N ILE A 58 -3.19 -5.37 -4.38
CA ILE A 58 -2.36 -4.17 -4.35
C ILE A 58 -1.24 -4.33 -5.38
N GLU A 59 -1.00 -3.28 -6.15
CA GLU A 59 0.08 -3.20 -7.12
C GLU A 59 0.86 -1.89 -6.96
N ILE A 60 2.07 -1.81 -7.51
CA ILE A 60 2.82 -0.54 -7.55
C ILE A 60 2.28 0.29 -8.72
N GLY A 61 1.87 1.52 -8.45
CA GLY A 61 1.56 2.50 -9.48
C GLY A 61 2.83 3.23 -9.92
N ALA A 62 3.23 4.23 -9.14
CA ALA A 62 4.45 5.00 -9.37
C ALA A 62 5.65 4.27 -8.76
N ASN A 63 6.61 3.94 -9.62
CA ASN A 63 7.81 3.21 -9.25
C ASN A 63 9.08 3.89 -9.79
N PRO A 64 9.53 4.99 -9.17
CA PRO A 64 10.66 5.77 -9.69
C PRO A 64 12.00 5.02 -9.64
N THR A 65 12.15 4.03 -8.75
CA THR A 65 13.40 3.29 -8.55
C THR A 65 13.39 1.88 -9.14
N GLY A 66 12.27 1.44 -9.72
CA GLY A 66 12.11 0.09 -10.28
C GLY A 66 12.09 -1.01 -9.21
N ALA A 67 11.53 -0.73 -8.03
CA ALA A 67 11.36 -1.71 -6.96
C ALA A 67 10.29 -2.77 -7.30
N SER A 68 10.38 -3.94 -6.69
CA SER A 68 9.37 -5.00 -6.78
C SER A 68 8.66 -5.17 -5.44
N LEU A 69 7.33 -5.25 -5.49
CA LEU A 69 6.54 -5.73 -4.37
C LEU A 69 6.85 -7.22 -4.16
N GLN A 70 7.06 -7.59 -2.91
CA GLN A 70 7.28 -8.95 -2.46
C GLN A 70 6.29 -9.28 -1.36
N GLY A 71 5.93 -10.56 -1.26
CA GLY A 71 4.99 -11.08 -0.27
C GLY A 71 3.56 -11.19 -0.77
N THR A 72 2.61 -11.16 0.16
CA THR A 72 1.18 -11.31 -0.15
C THR A 72 0.62 -9.97 -0.62
N VAL A 73 0.44 -9.80 -1.93
CA VAL A 73 -0.14 -8.58 -2.53
C VAL A 73 -1.60 -8.72 -2.92
N VAL A 74 -2.16 -9.93 -2.81
CA VAL A 74 -3.59 -10.18 -3.04
C VAL A 74 -4.16 -11.00 -1.90
N LEU A 75 -5.22 -10.49 -1.27
CA LEU A 75 -5.91 -11.12 -0.16
C LEU A 75 -7.42 -10.92 -0.29
N ASN A 76 -8.20 -11.87 0.21
CA ASN A 76 -9.63 -11.71 0.40
C ASN A 76 -9.87 -10.70 1.52
N ALA A 77 -10.70 -9.68 1.27
CA ALA A 77 -11.18 -8.82 2.33
C ALA A 77 -11.98 -9.66 3.34
N ASN A 78 -11.83 -9.39 4.62
CA ASN A 78 -12.66 -9.96 5.68
C ASN A 78 -13.47 -8.82 6.29
N GLN A 79 -14.80 -8.89 6.15
CA GLN A 79 -15.71 -7.82 6.57
C GLN A 79 -15.33 -6.45 5.98
N GLY A 80 -15.01 -6.40 4.69
CA GLY A 80 -14.63 -5.19 3.99
C GLY A 80 -13.22 -4.72 4.30
N VAL A 81 -12.42 -5.45 5.07
CA VAL A 81 -11.06 -5.07 5.45
C VAL A 81 -10.05 -6.12 4.97
N ALA A 82 -9.11 -5.71 4.12
CA ALA A 82 -7.95 -6.50 3.72
C ALA A 82 -6.69 -5.94 4.40
N VAL A 83 -5.97 -6.78 5.13
CA VAL A 83 -4.79 -6.39 5.91
C VAL A 83 -3.57 -7.11 5.36
N PHE A 84 -2.62 -6.35 4.86
CA PHE A 84 -1.40 -6.85 4.24
C PHE A 84 -0.21 -6.61 5.19
N ARG A 85 0.32 -7.69 5.77
CA ARG A 85 1.42 -7.66 6.76
C ARG A 85 2.77 -8.04 6.15
N ASP A 86 2.74 -8.92 5.15
CA ASP A 86 3.96 -9.51 4.58
C ASP A 86 4.47 -8.76 3.35
N VAL A 87 3.97 -7.55 3.09
CA VAL A 87 4.34 -6.77 1.91
C VAL A 87 5.65 -6.03 2.16
N THR A 88 6.63 -6.24 1.28
CA THR A 88 7.92 -5.55 1.33
C THR A 88 8.33 -5.09 -0.07
N LEU A 89 9.27 -4.14 -0.11
CA LEU A 89 9.88 -3.63 -1.33
C LEU A 89 11.39 -3.92 -1.29
N ASP A 90 11.99 -4.35 -2.40
CA ASP A 90 13.42 -4.64 -2.47
C ASP A 90 14.30 -3.38 -2.44
N ARG A 91 13.74 -2.27 -2.95
CA ARG A 91 14.43 -0.99 -3.13
C ARG A 91 13.56 0.15 -2.64
N GLY A 92 14.17 1.09 -1.94
CA GLY A 92 13.51 2.30 -1.49
C GLY A 92 13.91 3.56 -2.24
N GLY A 93 13.23 4.63 -1.89
CA GLY A 93 13.12 5.89 -2.61
C GLY A 93 11.84 6.62 -2.22
N ASP A 94 11.65 7.79 -2.82
CA ASP A 94 10.54 8.69 -2.55
C ASP A 94 9.57 8.73 -3.73
N GLY A 95 8.28 8.94 -3.44
CA GLY A 95 7.25 9.10 -4.47
C GLY A 95 6.66 7.80 -4.98
N PHE A 96 6.71 6.72 -4.19
CA PHE A 96 6.00 5.50 -4.52
C PHE A 96 4.50 5.66 -4.32
N THR A 97 3.70 5.03 -5.17
CA THR A 97 2.26 4.89 -4.96
C THR A 97 1.83 3.44 -5.07
N LEU A 98 0.82 3.05 -4.30
CA LEU A 98 0.18 1.74 -4.40
C LEU A 98 -1.20 1.89 -5.01
N VAL A 99 -1.53 1.00 -5.93
CA VAL A 99 -2.86 0.90 -6.54
C VAL A 99 -3.55 -0.29 -5.90
N ALA A 100 -4.61 -0.05 -5.14
CA ALA A 100 -5.49 -1.10 -4.67
C ALA A 100 -6.62 -1.30 -5.68
N TRP A 101 -6.79 -2.55 -6.11
CA TRP A 101 -7.79 -2.94 -7.10
C TRP A 101 -8.68 -4.06 -6.55
N SER A 102 -9.88 -4.17 -7.11
CA SER A 102 -10.77 -5.29 -6.84
C SER A 102 -11.58 -5.62 -8.11
N PRO A 103 -12.06 -6.87 -8.28
CA PRO A 103 -12.80 -7.26 -9.47
C PRO A 103 -14.18 -6.58 -9.58
N ARG A 104 -14.69 -5.99 -8.50
CA ARG A 104 -16.05 -5.43 -8.41
C ARG A 104 -16.10 -3.93 -8.17
N LEU A 105 -14.99 -3.30 -7.82
CA LEU A 105 -14.90 -1.86 -7.49
C LEU A 105 -13.84 -1.19 -8.34
N ALA A 106 -13.92 0.13 -8.42
CA ALA A 106 -12.91 0.94 -9.08
C ALA A 106 -11.58 0.91 -8.32
N ASP A 107 -10.49 0.93 -9.08
CA ASP A 107 -9.14 0.96 -8.53
C ASP A 107 -8.86 2.29 -7.83
N VAL A 108 -8.20 2.25 -6.67
CA VAL A 108 -7.81 3.43 -5.91
C VAL A 108 -6.29 3.50 -5.83
N THR A 109 -5.73 4.69 -6.05
CA THR A 109 -4.29 4.95 -5.89
C THR A 109 -4.03 5.63 -4.55
N SER A 110 -3.02 5.19 -3.82
CA SER A 110 -2.59 5.79 -2.56
C SER A 110 -1.94 7.15 -2.77
N ALA A 111 -1.85 7.93 -1.69
CA ALA A 111 -0.94 9.06 -1.66
C ALA A 111 0.52 8.60 -1.87
N PRO A 112 1.38 9.44 -2.47
CA PRO A 112 2.80 9.15 -2.60
C PRO A 112 3.42 9.00 -1.21
N PHE A 113 4.20 7.94 -1.03
CA PHE A 113 4.93 7.69 0.21
C PHE A 113 6.41 7.45 -0.08
N ALA A 114 7.22 7.70 0.94
CA ALA A 114 8.63 7.36 0.95
C ALA A 114 8.81 5.95 1.53
N PHE A 115 9.57 5.12 0.83
CA PHE A 115 10.03 3.85 1.35
C PHE A 115 11.54 3.93 1.58
N MET A 116 12.00 3.78 2.81
CA MET A 116 13.42 3.65 3.11
C MET A 116 13.65 2.21 3.57
N PRO A 117 14.43 1.39 2.84
CA PRO A 117 14.79 0.08 3.35
C PRO A 117 15.64 0.31 4.59
N ALA A 118 15.49 -0.54 5.61
CA ALA A 118 16.46 -0.55 6.69
C ALA A 118 17.88 -0.64 6.08
N PRO A 119 18.88 0.06 6.65
CA PRO A 119 20.26 -0.10 6.22
C PRO A 119 20.57 -1.59 6.19
N ARG A 120 21.02 -2.13 5.04
CA ARG A 120 21.50 -3.51 5.02
C ARG A 120 22.58 -3.61 6.11
N PRO A 121 22.56 -4.61 7.01
CA PRO A 121 23.64 -4.80 7.98
C PRO A 121 25.02 -5.12 7.36
N GLN A 122 25.21 -4.94 6.05
CA GLN A 122 26.35 -5.48 5.29
C GLN A 122 27.49 -4.47 5.08
N GLU A 123 27.73 -3.56 6.02
CA GLU A 123 29.00 -2.82 6.07
C GLU A 123 29.64 -2.83 7.47
N ALA A 124 29.25 -3.78 8.34
CA ALA A 124 29.89 -3.98 9.65
C ALA A 124 31.01 -5.04 9.68
N LEU A 125 31.39 -5.64 8.54
CA LEU A 125 32.54 -6.56 8.46
C LEU A 125 33.65 -6.07 7.51
N GLY A 126 33.74 -4.75 7.36
CA GLY A 126 34.83 -4.07 6.65
C GLY A 126 35.80 -3.33 7.58
N TYR A 127 35.96 -3.76 8.84
CA TYR A 127 37.09 -3.29 9.64
C TYR A 127 38.24 -4.27 9.46
N GLY A 128 39.07 -3.98 8.46
CA GLY A 128 40.41 -4.50 8.43
C GLY A 128 41.15 -4.11 9.71
N CYS A 129 41.87 -5.07 10.27
CA CYS A 129 43.06 -4.80 11.06
C CYS A 129 44.22 -5.54 10.41
N ALA A 130 45.35 -4.83 10.37
CA ALA A 130 46.60 -5.07 9.68
C ALA A 130 47.29 -6.41 9.99
#